data_AF-H9F2N6-F1
#
_entry.id   AF-H9F2N6-F1
#
_cell.length_a   1.000
_cell.length_b   1.000
_cell.length_c   1.000
_cell.angle_alpha   90.00
_cell.angle_beta   90.00
_cell.angle_gamma   90.00
#
_symmetry.space_group_name_H-M   'P 1'
#
loop_
_entity.id
_entity.type
_entity.pdbx_description
1 polymer ?
#
loop_
_entity_poly.entity_id
_entity_poly.type
_entity_poly.pdbx_seq_one_letter_code
_entity_poly.pdbx_strand_id
1 'polypeptide(L)'
;QADCAVAIGRPLGEVVTLRVLESSLNCSAGDMLLLWGRLTWRKMCRKLLGMTFSSKTNTLVVKQRCRQPGGGVLLQYGSQLAPETFYRECDMQLFGPWGEIVSPSLSPATSKAGGCRLFINVAPHARIAIHALATNMDNGTKGANASYISIRDIHSLRTTTFHGQQVLYWESESSQAEMEFSEDFLKAQASLRGQYWTLQSWVPEGQDPQSWKGKEGT
;
A
#
# COMPACT_ATOMS: atom_id res chain seq x y z
N GLN A 1 -6.86 0.59 -25.30
CA GLN A 1 -6.54 -0.66 -24.59
C GLN A 1 -7.25 -0.59 -23.24
N ALA A 2 -7.94 -1.67 -22.83
CA ALA A 2 -8.73 -1.67 -21.59
C ALA A 2 -7.94 -2.39 -20.50
N ASP A 3 -7.07 -1.63 -19.84
CA ASP A 3 -6.37 -2.08 -18.64
C ASP A 3 -7.20 -1.67 -17.42
N CYS A 4 -7.72 -2.65 -16.68
CA CYS A 4 -8.51 -2.43 -15.48
C CYS A 4 -7.73 -2.90 -14.26
N ALA A 5 -7.66 -2.09 -13.22
CA ALA A 5 -7.04 -2.48 -11.96
C ALA A 5 -7.94 -2.15 -10.76
N VAL A 6 -7.99 -3.07 -9.80
CA VAL A 6 -8.71 -2.90 -8.53
C VAL A 6 -7.78 -3.22 -7.37
N ALA A 7 -7.88 -2.43 -6.30
CA ALA A 7 -7.20 -2.71 -5.04
C ALA A 7 -8.19 -3.28 -4.03
N ILE A 8 -7.85 -4.40 -3.42
CA ILE A 8 -8.63 -5.07 -2.39
C ILE A 8 -7.88 -4.90 -1.07
N GLY A 9 -8.59 -4.38 -0.07
CA GLY A 9 -8.10 -4.15 1.28
C GLY A 9 -8.92 -4.94 2.31
N ARG A 10 -8.23 -5.50 3.30
CA ARG A 10 -8.79 -6.18 4.47
C ARG A 10 -8.18 -5.61 5.76
N PRO A 11 -8.81 -5.85 6.92
CA PRO A 11 -8.21 -5.53 8.21
C PRO A 11 -6.78 -6.08 8.37
N LEU A 12 -5.97 -5.40 9.16
CA LEU A 12 -4.65 -5.91 9.55
C LEU A 12 -4.80 -7.27 10.26
N GLY A 13 -3.84 -8.16 10.04
CA GLY A 13 -3.90 -9.55 10.53
C GLY A 13 -4.71 -10.51 9.68
N GLU A 14 -5.32 -10.03 8.59
CA GLU A 14 -5.93 -10.89 7.58
C GLU A 14 -5.06 -10.99 6.31
N VAL A 15 -5.28 -12.05 5.53
CA VAL A 15 -4.85 -12.18 4.14
C VAL A 15 -6.06 -12.16 3.22
N VAL A 16 -5.87 -11.70 1.99
CA VAL A 16 -6.88 -11.70 0.93
C VAL A 16 -6.84 -13.05 0.23
N THR A 17 -7.97 -13.75 0.21
CA THR A 17 -8.15 -14.93 -0.61
C THR A 17 -8.93 -14.58 -1.86
N LEU A 18 -8.58 -15.22 -2.97
CA LEU A 18 -9.16 -14.96 -4.28
C LEU A 18 -9.37 -16.28 -5.02
N ARG A 19 -10.55 -16.44 -5.62
CA ARG A 19 -10.91 -17.58 -6.47
C ARG A 19 -11.39 -17.06 -7.81
N VAL A 20 -10.88 -17.64 -8.89
CA VAL A 20 -11.36 -17.35 -10.24
C VAL A 20 -12.56 -18.24 -10.54
N LEU A 21 -13.72 -17.62 -10.71
CA LEU A 21 -14.97 -18.30 -11.02
C LEU A 21 -15.12 -18.51 -12.53
N GLU A 22 -14.72 -17.51 -13.33
CA GLU A 22 -14.78 -17.56 -14.79
C GLU A 22 -13.59 -16.81 -15.40
N SER A 23 -13.18 -17.19 -16.61
CA SER A 23 -12.12 -16.51 -17.35
C SER A 23 -12.27 -16.73 -18.84
N SER A 24 -12.27 -15.64 -19.61
CA SER A 24 -12.27 -15.66 -21.08
C SER A 24 -11.01 -15.03 -21.67
N LEU A 25 -9.93 -14.92 -20.89
CA LEU A 25 -8.68 -14.29 -21.34
C LEU A 25 -8.02 -15.06 -22.49
N ASN A 26 -7.63 -14.34 -23.54
CA ASN A 26 -6.89 -14.90 -24.66
C ASN A 26 -5.38 -14.63 -24.53
N CYS A 27 -4.65 -15.62 -24.03
CA CYS A 27 -3.20 -15.50 -23.83
C CYS A 27 -2.41 -15.28 -25.13
N SER A 28 -2.91 -15.79 -26.26
CA SER A 28 -2.27 -15.62 -27.56
C SER A 28 -2.44 -14.19 -28.09
N ALA A 29 -3.54 -13.52 -27.71
CA ALA A 29 -3.73 -12.10 -27.98
C ALA A 29 -2.89 -11.21 -27.03
N GLY A 30 -2.39 -11.76 -25.93
CA GLY A 30 -1.63 -11.04 -24.91
C GLY A 30 -2.46 -10.59 -23.71
N ASP A 31 -3.68 -11.12 -23.55
CA ASP A 31 -4.47 -10.90 -22.34
C ASP A 31 -3.80 -11.56 -21.14
N MET A 32 -3.97 -10.96 -19.95
CA MET A 32 -3.36 -11.48 -18.73
C MET A 32 -4.00 -10.93 -17.47
N LEU A 33 -3.92 -11.74 -16.41
CA LEU A 33 -4.25 -11.38 -15.05
C LEU A 33 -2.96 -11.20 -14.25
N LEU A 34 -2.82 -10.05 -13.60
CA LEU A 34 -1.74 -9.69 -12.70
C LEU A 34 -2.30 -9.58 -11.28
N LEU A 35 -1.66 -10.26 -10.35
CA LEU A 35 -1.95 -10.20 -8.92
C LEU A 35 -0.69 -9.73 -8.21
N TRP A 36 -0.77 -8.70 -7.38
CA TRP A 36 0.37 -8.31 -6.55
C TRP A 36 -0.05 -7.70 -5.23
N GLY A 37 0.74 -7.96 -4.20
CA GLY A 37 0.70 -7.29 -2.92
C GLY A 37 2.11 -6.84 -2.56
N ARG A 38 2.31 -6.44 -1.30
CA ARG A 38 3.63 -5.98 -0.82
C ARG A 38 4.71 -7.07 -0.93
N LEU A 39 4.33 -8.32 -0.66
CA LEU A 39 5.25 -9.46 -0.56
C LEU A 39 5.01 -10.53 -1.62
N THR A 40 4.10 -10.29 -2.57
CA THR A 40 3.75 -11.27 -3.60
C THR A 40 3.51 -10.60 -4.93
N TRP A 41 3.92 -11.28 -5.99
CA TRP A 41 3.59 -10.90 -7.35
C TRP A 41 3.38 -12.16 -8.19
N ARG A 42 2.34 -12.16 -9.03
CA ARG A 42 2.02 -13.28 -9.91
C ARG A 42 1.37 -12.79 -11.19
N LYS A 43 1.92 -13.22 -12.32
CA LYS A 43 1.33 -13.06 -13.66
C LYS A 43 0.77 -14.39 -14.13
N MET A 44 -0.47 -14.39 -14.63
CA MET A 44 -1.15 -15.59 -15.10
C MET A 44 -2.01 -15.30 -16.32
N CYS A 45 -2.33 -16.36 -17.06
CA CYS A 45 -3.31 -16.31 -18.15
C CYS A 45 -3.88 -17.71 -18.46
N ARG A 46 -3.07 -18.76 -18.31
CA ARG A 46 -3.51 -20.15 -18.53
C ARG A 46 -4.00 -20.79 -17.23
N LYS A 47 -4.91 -21.77 -17.36
CA LYS A 47 -5.44 -22.59 -16.26
C LYS A 47 -5.99 -21.73 -15.10
N LEU A 48 -6.76 -20.70 -15.45
CA LEU A 48 -7.31 -19.75 -14.47
C LEU A 48 -8.58 -20.28 -13.81
N LEU A 49 -9.46 -20.96 -14.54
CA LEU A 49 -10.73 -21.43 -14.01
C LEU A 49 -10.55 -22.30 -12.76
N GLY A 50 -11.21 -21.94 -11.66
CA GLY A 50 -11.14 -22.67 -10.38
C GLY A 50 -9.87 -22.43 -9.56
N MET A 51 -8.89 -21.69 -10.10
CA MET A 51 -7.65 -21.37 -9.40
C MET A 51 -7.93 -20.51 -8.17
N THR A 52 -7.23 -20.83 -7.08
CA THR A 52 -7.24 -20.05 -5.83
C THR A 52 -5.88 -19.41 -5.59
N PHE A 53 -5.91 -18.20 -5.04
CA PHE A 53 -4.75 -17.42 -4.66
C PHE A 53 -4.97 -16.87 -3.26
N SER A 54 -3.89 -16.82 -2.46
CA SER A 54 -3.87 -16.15 -1.17
C SER A 54 -2.71 -15.16 -1.16
N SER A 55 -2.98 -13.93 -0.75
CA SER A 55 -1.93 -12.93 -0.53
C SER A 55 -1.12 -13.27 0.73
N LYS A 56 0.01 -12.59 0.92
CA LYS A 56 0.80 -12.68 2.16
C LYS A 56 0.43 -11.59 3.17
N THR A 57 -0.29 -10.56 2.72
CA THR A 57 -0.70 -9.39 3.50
C THR A 57 -2.17 -9.09 3.28
N ASN A 58 -2.73 -8.18 4.07
CA ASN A 58 -4.13 -7.75 4.03
C ASN A 58 -4.52 -6.94 2.77
N THR A 59 -3.62 -6.79 1.81
CA THR A 59 -3.84 -6.02 0.59
C THR A 59 -3.45 -6.82 -0.65
N LEU A 60 -4.25 -6.69 -1.71
CA LEU A 60 -4.03 -7.32 -3.00
C LEU A 60 -4.52 -6.40 -4.12
N VAL A 61 -3.67 -6.12 -5.08
CA VAL A 61 -4.05 -5.45 -6.33
C VAL A 61 -4.23 -6.50 -7.42
N VAL A 62 -5.32 -6.37 -8.15
CA VAL A 62 -5.70 -7.22 -9.26
C VAL A 62 -5.77 -6.35 -10.50
N LYS A 63 -4.94 -6.63 -11.51
CA LYS A 63 -5.02 -5.96 -12.82
C LYS A 63 -5.32 -6.96 -13.92
N GLN A 64 -6.33 -6.65 -14.70
CA GLN A 64 -6.64 -7.32 -15.94
C GLN A 64 -6.14 -6.46 -17.10
N ARG A 65 -5.39 -7.09 -18.00
CA ARG A 65 -5.06 -6.53 -19.30
C ARG A 65 -5.86 -7.30 -20.36
N CYS A 66 -6.70 -6.58 -21.10
CA CYS A 66 -7.44 -7.13 -22.23
C CYS A 66 -7.17 -6.32 -23.50
N ARG A 67 -6.88 -7.03 -24.59
CA ARG A 67 -6.68 -6.43 -25.91
C ARG A 67 -7.98 -6.04 -26.58
N GLN A 68 -9.02 -6.84 -26.39
CA GLN A 68 -10.34 -6.63 -26.97
C GLN A 68 -11.40 -6.51 -25.88
N PRO A 69 -12.41 -5.65 -26.05
CA PRO A 69 -13.55 -5.58 -25.15
C PRO A 69 -14.40 -6.88 -25.24
N GLY A 70 -15.15 -7.18 -24.17
CA GLY A 70 -16.04 -8.34 -24.10
C GLY A 70 -15.45 -9.59 -23.45
N GLY A 71 -14.16 -9.58 -23.09
CA GLY A 71 -13.52 -10.63 -22.29
C GLY A 71 -13.12 -10.16 -20.89
N GLY A 72 -12.94 -11.10 -19.97
CA GLY A 72 -12.43 -10.80 -18.64
C GLY A 72 -12.38 -11.98 -17.69
N VAL A 73 -12.31 -11.68 -16.40
CA VAL A 73 -12.36 -12.65 -15.31
C VAL A 73 -13.47 -12.30 -14.32
N LEU A 74 -14.16 -13.32 -13.82
CA LEU A 74 -15.04 -13.21 -12.67
C LEU A 74 -14.30 -13.74 -11.44
N LEU A 75 -14.21 -12.91 -10.41
CA LEU A 75 -13.42 -13.18 -9.22
C LEU A 75 -14.32 -13.16 -7.99
N GLN A 76 -14.14 -14.15 -7.12
CA GLN A 76 -14.64 -14.11 -5.76
C GLN A 76 -13.46 -13.82 -4.84
N TYR A 77 -13.60 -12.84 -3.95
CA TYR A 77 -12.59 -12.56 -2.93
C TYR A 77 -13.18 -12.76 -1.53
N GLY A 78 -12.30 -13.05 -0.58
CA GLY A 78 -12.62 -13.20 0.83
C GLY A 78 -11.41 -12.86 1.69
N SER A 79 -11.50 -13.21 2.96
CA SER A 79 -10.38 -13.06 3.88
C SER A 79 -10.26 -14.22 4.84
N GLN A 80 -9.03 -14.40 5.33
CA GLN A 80 -8.66 -15.39 6.33
C GLN A 80 -7.64 -14.77 7.28
N LEU A 81 -7.53 -15.32 8.48
CA LEU A 81 -6.45 -14.94 9.40
C LEU A 81 -5.09 -15.20 8.74
N ALA A 82 -4.18 -14.24 8.89
CA ALA A 82 -2.83 -14.38 8.40
C ALA A 82 -2.08 -15.44 9.24
N PRO A 83 -1.40 -16.41 8.61
CA PRO A 83 -0.62 -17.41 9.34
C PRO A 83 0.60 -16.79 10.04
N GLU A 84 1.08 -15.65 9.55
CA GLU A 84 2.16 -14.85 10.13
C GLU A 84 1.70 -13.40 10.27
N THR A 85 2.11 -12.75 11.37
CA THR A 85 1.77 -11.35 11.65
C THR A 85 2.92 -10.44 11.24
N PHE A 86 2.71 -9.63 10.20
CA PHE A 86 3.67 -8.64 9.71
C PHE A 86 3.42 -7.21 10.24
N TYR A 87 2.45 -7.06 11.16
CA TYR A 87 2.00 -5.79 11.71
C TYR A 87 2.19 -5.73 13.23
N ARG A 88 2.32 -4.52 13.76
CA ARG A 88 2.32 -4.21 15.19
C ARG A 88 0.90 -3.88 15.61
N GLU A 89 0.54 -4.09 16.88
CA GLU A 89 -0.83 -3.83 17.35
C GLU A 89 -1.30 -2.38 17.17
N CYS A 90 -0.37 -1.43 17.17
CA CYS A 90 -0.64 -0.02 16.92
C CYS A 90 -0.59 0.38 15.44
N ASP A 91 -0.28 -0.55 14.54
CA ASP A 91 -0.31 -0.26 13.12
C ASP A 91 -1.76 0.01 12.69
N MET A 92 -1.91 0.94 11.77
CA MET A 92 -3.19 1.38 11.26
C MET A 92 -3.22 1.22 9.74
N GLN A 93 -4.41 0.96 9.19
CA GLN A 93 -4.62 0.80 7.76
C GLN A 93 -5.81 1.66 7.33
N LEU A 94 -5.58 2.52 6.34
CA LEU A 94 -6.57 3.37 5.71
C LEU A 94 -6.78 2.96 4.25
N PHE A 95 -8.03 3.06 3.80
CA PHE A 95 -8.47 2.74 2.45
C PHE A 95 -9.41 3.83 1.93
N GLY A 96 -9.53 3.92 0.61
CA GLY A 96 -10.49 4.81 -0.04
C GLY A 96 -9.88 6.13 -0.51
N PRO A 97 -10.66 6.98 -1.19
CA PRO A 97 -10.13 8.16 -1.90
C PRO A 97 -9.77 9.32 -0.98
N TRP A 98 -10.23 9.30 0.27
CA TRP A 98 -9.96 10.32 1.27
C TRP A 98 -10.10 9.70 2.67
N GLY A 99 -9.47 10.31 3.66
CA GLY A 99 -9.70 9.99 5.06
C GLY A 99 -8.91 10.87 6.02
N GLU A 100 -9.22 10.76 7.31
CA GLU A 100 -8.46 11.42 8.37
C GLU A 100 -7.22 10.61 8.75
N ILE A 101 -6.15 11.30 9.10
CA ILE A 101 -4.96 10.72 9.70
C ILE A 101 -4.89 11.19 11.14
N VAL A 102 -4.76 10.23 12.05
CA VAL A 102 -4.49 10.48 13.46
C VAL A 102 -3.32 9.61 13.90
N SER A 103 -2.42 10.17 14.71
CA SER A 103 -1.34 9.41 15.31
C SER A 103 -1.88 8.29 16.21
N PRO A 104 -1.25 7.11 16.22
CA PRO A 104 -1.67 6.00 17.07
C PRO A 104 -1.47 6.35 18.55
N SER A 105 -2.41 5.92 19.40
CA SER A 105 -2.30 6.06 20.85
C SER A 105 -1.42 4.95 21.43
N LEU A 106 -0.45 5.31 22.27
CA LEU A 106 0.39 4.33 22.96
C LEU A 106 -0.46 3.53 23.97
N SER A 107 -0.65 2.23 23.74
CA SER A 107 -1.21 1.35 24.76
C SER A 107 -0.09 0.79 25.66
N PRO A 108 -0.37 0.41 26.93
CA PRO A 108 0.63 -0.19 27.83
C PRO A 108 1.31 -1.44 27.24
N ALA A 109 0.59 -2.20 26.40
CA ALA A 109 1.08 -3.41 25.74
C ALA A 109 2.06 -3.12 24.58
N THR A 110 1.99 -1.92 24.00
CA THR A 110 2.77 -1.51 22.83
C THR A 110 4.18 -1.00 23.19
N SER A 111 4.50 -0.85 24.48
CA SER A 111 5.76 -0.27 24.98
C SER A 111 7.04 -1.04 24.59
N LYS A 112 6.92 -2.24 24.00
CA LYS A 112 8.04 -3.06 23.50
C LYS A 112 8.14 -3.11 21.97
N ALA A 113 7.27 -2.42 21.22
CA ALA A 113 7.07 -2.67 19.80
C ALA A 113 7.93 -1.81 18.84
N GLY A 114 8.75 -0.88 19.33
CA GLY A 114 9.37 0.13 18.48
C GLY A 114 8.32 1.15 17.99
N GLY A 115 8.52 1.73 16.79
CA GLY A 115 7.56 2.68 16.20
C GLY A 115 6.21 2.08 15.80
N CYS A 116 5.30 2.89 15.28
CA CYS A 116 4.01 2.44 14.73
C CYS A 116 3.88 2.89 13.28
N ARG A 117 3.15 2.14 12.45
CA ARG A 117 3.00 2.44 11.02
C ARG A 117 1.55 2.65 10.64
N LEU A 118 1.33 3.58 9.71
CA LEU A 118 0.08 3.83 9.05
C LEU A 118 0.25 3.51 7.57
N PHE A 119 -0.60 2.64 7.05
CA PHE A 119 -0.63 2.30 5.63
C PHE A 119 -1.83 2.97 4.97
N ILE A 120 -1.61 3.62 3.84
CA ILE A 120 -2.66 4.24 3.03
C ILE A 120 -2.68 3.56 1.66
N ASN A 121 -3.82 2.99 1.32
CA ASN A 121 -4.02 2.28 0.07
C ASN A 121 -5.22 2.88 -0.67
N VAL A 122 -4.95 3.50 -1.82
CA VAL A 122 -5.98 4.09 -2.68
C VAL A 122 -6.15 3.28 -3.97
N ALA A 123 -7.04 3.74 -4.87
CA ALA A 123 -7.23 3.07 -6.16
C ALA A 123 -5.90 3.00 -6.95
N PRO A 124 -5.60 1.91 -7.70
CA PRO A 124 -4.29 1.70 -8.34
C PRO A 124 -3.80 2.82 -9.27
N HIS A 125 -4.72 3.61 -9.84
CA HIS A 125 -4.44 4.73 -10.74
C HIS A 125 -4.58 6.10 -10.05
N ALA A 126 -4.63 6.14 -8.73
CA ALA A 126 -4.62 7.38 -7.97
C ALA A 126 -3.24 7.58 -7.33
N ARG A 127 -2.88 8.85 -7.16
CA ARG A 127 -1.79 9.28 -6.28
C ARG A 127 -2.39 9.79 -4.97
N ILE A 128 -1.58 9.97 -3.95
CA ILE A 128 -1.99 10.35 -2.59
C ILE A 128 -1.37 11.71 -2.30
N ALA A 129 -2.17 12.64 -1.78
CA ALA A 129 -1.69 13.81 -1.10
C ALA A 129 -2.01 13.69 0.40
N ILE A 130 -1.10 14.17 1.24
CA ILE A 130 -1.23 14.20 2.69
C ILE A 130 -1.00 15.63 3.14
N HIS A 131 -1.90 16.12 3.99
CA HIS A 131 -1.71 17.38 4.72
C HIS A 131 -2.02 17.17 6.19
N ALA A 132 -1.04 17.40 7.05
CA ALA A 132 -1.16 17.13 8.47
C ALA A 132 -0.35 18.12 9.32
N LEU A 133 -0.78 18.29 10.57
CA LEU A 133 -0.07 19.04 11.59
C LEU A 133 0.49 18.06 12.61
N ALA A 134 1.82 18.10 12.81
CA ALA A 134 2.49 17.44 13.91
C ALA A 134 2.75 18.44 15.04
N THR A 135 2.41 18.07 16.28
CA THR A 135 2.53 18.89 17.48
C THR A 135 3.19 18.10 18.60
N ASN A 136 3.77 18.81 19.58
CA ASN A 136 4.44 18.21 20.74
C ASN A 136 5.58 17.25 20.36
N MET A 137 6.14 17.38 19.15
CA MET A 137 7.40 16.72 18.79
C MET A 137 8.53 17.56 19.38
N ASP A 138 9.28 16.95 20.30
CA ASP A 138 10.33 17.64 21.03
C ASP A 138 11.38 18.20 20.05
N ASN A 139 11.71 19.49 20.21
CA ASN A 139 12.53 20.23 19.24
C ASN A 139 14.04 19.93 19.39
N GLY A 140 14.42 18.98 20.26
CA GLY A 140 15.65 19.15 21.04
C GLY A 140 16.52 17.94 21.40
N THR A 141 16.25 16.69 20.98
CA THR A 141 17.24 15.61 21.15
C THR A 141 18.13 15.48 19.91
N LYS A 142 19.30 16.14 19.96
CA LYS A 142 20.38 15.95 18.96
C LYS A 142 20.91 14.52 19.05
N GLY A 143 20.56 13.66 18.09
CA GLY A 143 21.12 12.31 17.95
C GLY A 143 20.23 11.41 17.08
N ALA A 144 20.65 10.16 16.85
CA ALA A 144 19.92 9.15 16.07
C ALA A 144 18.56 8.72 16.68
N ASN A 145 18.22 9.20 17.88
CA ASN A 145 17.01 8.91 18.64
C ASN A 145 16.10 10.16 18.77
N ALA A 146 16.00 10.94 17.71
CA ALA A 146 15.11 12.09 17.67
C ALA A 146 13.69 11.64 17.30
N SER A 147 12.67 12.28 17.86
CA SER A 147 11.28 12.09 17.42
C SER A 147 11.16 12.40 15.92
N TYR A 148 10.54 11.51 15.15
CA TYR A 148 10.32 11.72 13.72
C TYR A 148 9.04 11.05 13.22
N ILE A 149 8.56 11.58 12.10
CA ILE A 149 7.57 10.94 11.25
C ILE A 149 8.22 10.75 9.88
N SER A 150 8.23 9.54 9.34
CA SER A 150 8.68 9.30 7.97
C SER A 150 7.51 8.90 7.08
N ILE A 151 7.47 9.38 5.85
CA ILE A 151 6.48 8.99 4.85
C ILE A 151 7.23 8.42 3.66
N ARG A 152 6.90 7.18 3.30
CA ARG A 152 7.49 6.42 2.21
C ARG A 152 6.46 6.12 1.13
N ASP A 153 6.78 6.48 -0.10
CA ASP A 153 6.07 5.95 -1.27
C ASP A 153 6.49 4.50 -1.50
N ILE A 154 5.53 3.57 -1.56
CA ILE A 154 5.83 2.13 -1.64
C ILE A 154 6.37 1.72 -3.02
N HIS A 155 6.03 2.44 -4.08
CA HIS A 155 6.50 2.09 -5.42
C HIS A 155 7.87 2.69 -5.71
N SER A 156 8.04 4.00 -5.51
CA SER A 156 9.32 4.68 -5.78
C SER A 156 10.34 4.47 -4.66
N LEU A 157 9.90 3.94 -3.51
CA LEU A 157 10.68 3.78 -2.29
C LEU A 157 11.24 5.10 -1.74
N ARG A 158 10.75 6.24 -2.24
CA ARG A 158 11.14 7.58 -1.78
C ARG A 158 10.60 7.80 -0.38
N THR A 159 11.51 8.08 0.56
CA THR A 159 11.18 8.41 1.94
C THR A 159 11.44 9.89 2.22
N THR A 160 10.49 10.55 2.88
CA THR A 160 10.63 11.92 3.40
C THR A 160 10.44 11.88 4.91
N THR A 161 11.38 12.44 5.66
CA THR A 161 11.35 12.43 7.12
C THR A 161 11.12 13.84 7.66
N PHE A 162 10.21 13.95 8.62
CA PHE A 162 9.79 15.17 9.27
C PHE A 162 10.20 15.11 10.75
N HIS A 163 10.77 16.21 11.24
CA HIS A 163 11.25 16.36 12.62
C HIS A 163 10.68 17.64 13.23
N GLY A 164 10.48 17.63 14.55
CA GLY A 164 9.94 18.78 15.28
C GLY A 164 8.51 19.13 14.88
N GLN A 165 7.98 20.15 15.54
CA GLN A 165 6.62 20.63 15.29
C GLN A 165 6.53 21.36 13.95
N GLN A 166 5.69 20.87 13.05
CA GLN A 166 5.48 21.45 11.72
C GLN A 166 4.17 21.03 11.07
N VAL A 167 3.70 21.84 10.12
CA VAL A 167 2.70 21.43 9.13
C VAL A 167 3.43 20.75 7.99
N LEU A 168 3.01 19.55 7.63
CA LEU A 168 3.57 18.80 6.51
C LEU A 168 2.57 18.72 5.35
N TYR A 169 3.12 18.85 4.15
CA TYR A 169 2.46 18.52 2.89
C TYR A 169 3.32 17.53 2.14
N TRP A 170 2.72 16.45 1.66
CA TRP A 170 3.43 15.39 0.96
C TRP A 170 2.57 14.80 -0.15
N GLU A 171 3.18 14.49 -1.29
CA GLU A 171 2.54 13.78 -2.39
C GLU A 171 3.30 12.50 -2.73
N SER A 172 2.55 11.45 -3.04
CA SER A 172 3.08 10.21 -3.60
C SER A 172 3.20 10.29 -5.11
N GLU A 173 3.97 9.38 -5.70
CA GLU A 173 3.96 9.00 -7.12
C GLU A 173 3.11 7.74 -7.36
N SER A 174 2.68 7.06 -6.30
CA SER A 174 1.93 5.80 -6.37
C SER A 174 0.64 5.78 -5.56
N SER A 175 -0.09 4.67 -5.64
CA SER A 175 -1.35 4.44 -4.92
C SER A 175 -1.16 3.90 -3.49
N GLN A 176 0.08 3.84 -3.01
CA GLN A 176 0.42 3.24 -1.72
C GLN A 176 1.45 4.08 -0.98
N ALA A 177 1.13 4.47 0.25
CA ALA A 177 2.03 5.18 1.15
C ALA A 177 2.12 4.46 2.50
N GLU A 178 3.31 4.49 3.09
CA GLU A 178 3.57 4.04 4.45
C GLU A 178 4.13 5.19 5.25
N MET A 179 3.45 5.55 6.34
CA MET A 179 3.90 6.54 7.30
C MET A 179 4.35 5.83 8.56
N GLU A 180 5.55 6.14 9.06
CA GLU A 180 6.10 5.58 10.30
C GLU A 180 6.21 6.69 11.35
N PHE A 181 5.70 6.40 12.54
CA PHE A 181 5.89 7.18 13.75
C PHE A 181 7.00 6.53 14.57
N SER A 182 8.06 7.27 14.88
CA SER A 182 9.17 6.74 15.66
C SER A 182 8.73 6.35 17.08
N GLU A 183 9.47 5.47 17.74
CA GLU A 183 9.19 5.10 19.13
C GLU A 183 9.22 6.33 20.05
N ASP A 184 10.16 7.24 19.82
CA ASP A 184 10.29 8.48 20.61
C ASP A 184 9.14 9.46 20.35
N PHE A 185 8.56 9.49 19.15
CA PHE A 185 7.31 10.21 18.88
C PHE A 185 6.17 9.73 19.79
N LEU A 186 6.02 8.41 19.91
CA LEU A 186 4.95 7.81 20.71
C LEU A 186 5.18 7.99 22.21
N LYS A 187 6.44 7.84 22.67
CA LYS A 187 6.83 8.06 24.08
C LYS A 187 6.65 9.50 24.52
N ALA A 188 6.95 10.46 23.64
CA ALA A 188 6.75 11.88 23.90
C ALA A 188 5.27 12.30 23.91
N GLN A 189 4.34 11.37 23.60
CA GLN A 189 2.92 11.67 23.41
C GLN A 189 2.70 12.77 22.37
N ALA A 190 3.57 12.81 21.36
CA ALA A 190 3.43 13.70 20.23
C ALA A 190 2.15 13.34 19.45
N SER A 191 1.56 14.33 18.81
CA SER A 191 0.29 14.15 18.11
C SER A 191 0.42 14.59 16.66
N LEU A 192 -0.11 13.76 15.76
CA LEU A 192 -0.33 14.13 14.38
C LEU A 192 -1.81 14.04 14.07
N ARG A 193 -2.36 15.10 13.47
CA ARG A 193 -3.72 15.12 12.93
C ARG A 193 -3.72 15.76 11.56
N GLY A 194 -4.43 15.15 10.63
CA GLY A 194 -4.49 15.62 9.25
C GLY A 194 -5.48 14.85 8.40
N GLN A 195 -5.33 14.99 7.09
CA GLN A 195 -6.15 14.31 6.10
C GLN A 195 -5.28 13.87 4.93
N TYR A 196 -5.75 12.83 4.23
CA TYR A 196 -5.25 12.46 2.92
C TYR A 196 -6.37 12.46 1.90
N TRP A 197 -6.01 12.62 0.63
CA TRP A 197 -6.92 12.49 -0.49
C TRP A 197 -6.20 11.99 -1.74
N THR A 198 -6.97 11.45 -2.67
CA THR A 198 -6.47 11.02 -3.96
C THR A 198 -6.30 12.19 -4.90
N LEU A 199 -5.13 12.27 -5.52
CA LEU A 199 -4.90 13.07 -6.71
C LEU A 199 -5.23 12.20 -7.93
N GLN A 200 -5.93 12.78 -8.91
CA GLN A 200 -6.14 12.11 -10.18
C GLN A 200 -4.78 11.95 -10.87
N SER A 201 -4.37 10.70 -11.14
CA SER A 201 -3.28 10.49 -12.10
C SER A 201 -3.88 10.46 -13.49
N TRP A 202 -3.48 11.40 -14.34
CA TRP A 202 -3.81 11.42 -15.75
C TRP A 202 -2.57 10.98 -16.52
N VAL A 203 -2.51 9.72 -16.95
CA VAL A 203 -1.68 9.32 -18.11
C VAL A 203 -2.37 8.14 -18.84
N PRO A 204 -2.87 8.36 -20.07
CA PRO A 204 -3.16 7.29 -21.01
C PRO A 204 -1.86 6.57 -21.41
N GLU A 205 -1.95 5.26 -21.45
CA GLU A 205 -0.92 4.28 -21.75
C GLU A 205 0.11 4.67 -22.85
N GLY A 206 1.40 4.64 -22.50
CA GLY A 206 2.53 4.66 -23.41
C GLY A 206 3.73 3.96 -22.75
N GLN A 207 4.17 2.86 -23.35
CA GLN A 207 5.27 1.95 -23.00
C GLN A 207 6.44 2.51 -22.16
N ASP A 208 6.85 1.78 -21.11
CA ASP A 208 8.18 1.16 -21.15
C ASP A 208 8.35 -0.04 -20.18
N PRO A 209 8.46 -1.30 -20.65
CA PRO A 209 8.68 -2.49 -19.82
C PRO A 209 10.17 -2.83 -19.62
N GLN A 210 11.08 -1.85 -19.46
CA GLN A 210 12.53 -2.11 -19.42
C GLN A 210 13.29 -1.82 -18.11
N SER A 211 12.63 -1.52 -16.99
CA SER A 211 13.36 -1.28 -15.71
C SER A 211 13.74 -2.54 -14.92
N TRP A 212 13.42 -3.75 -15.40
CA TRP A 212 13.84 -5.01 -14.75
C TRP A 212 14.90 -5.74 -15.59
N LYS A 213 16.05 -5.10 -15.83
CA LYS A 213 17.29 -5.85 -16.13
C LYS A 213 18.05 -6.06 -14.82
N GLY A 214 17.80 -7.20 -14.19
CA GLY A 214 18.74 -7.77 -13.23
C GLY A 214 20.07 -8.01 -13.93
N LYS A 215 21.17 -7.64 -13.28
CA LYS A 215 22.53 -7.96 -13.69
C LYS A 215 22.68 -9.47 -13.81
N GLU A 216 22.87 -9.98 -15.03
CA GLU A 216 23.58 -11.23 -15.22
C GLU A 216 25.07 -10.93 -14.94
N GLY A 217 25.59 -11.57 -13.90
CA GLY A 217 27.01 -11.52 -13.56
C GLY A 217 27.82 -12.29 -14.60
N THR A 218 28.92 -11.67 -15.01
CA THR A 218 30.04 -12.27 -15.75
C THR A 218 30.74 -13.35 -14.92
#